data_AF-A0A8R1EAW7-F1
#
_entry.id   AF-A0A8R1EAW7-F1
#
_cell.length_a   1.000
_cell.length_b   1.000
_cell.length_c   1.000
_cell.angle_alpha   90.00
_cell.angle_beta   90.00
_cell.angle_gamma   90.00
#
_symmetry.space_group_name_H-M   'P 1'
#
loop_
_entity.id
_entity.type
_entity.pdbx_description
1 polymer ?
#
loop_
_entity_poly.entity_id
_entity_poly.type
_entity_poly.pdbx_seq_one_letter_code
_entity_poly.pdbx_strand_id
1 'polypeptide(L)'
;MKLTAALLAGVVRRMPCRPIVLSGPSGGGKSTILNRAMKEFPNSFAFSVSHTTRKPRTGEEHGKHYYFTEKERMQEMIRNGEFLEYATFSGNTYGTS
;
A
#
# COMPACT_ATOMS: atom_id res chain seq x y z
N MET A 1 -44.64 -21.65 9.91
CA MET A 1 -43.69 -21.27 10.97
C MET A 1 -42.31 -21.85 10.62
N LYS A 2 -41.32 -20.97 10.46
CA LYS A 2 -39.88 -21.20 10.25
C LYS A 2 -39.44 -21.87 8.93
N LEU A 3 -39.27 -21.06 7.89
CA LEU A 3 -38.18 -21.28 6.91
C LEU A 3 -36.94 -20.57 7.46
N THR A 4 -35.90 -21.36 7.74
CA THR A 4 -34.61 -20.94 8.26
C THR A 4 -33.86 -20.08 7.23
N ALA A 5 -33.30 -18.97 7.71
CA ALA A 5 -32.47 -18.02 6.98
C ALA A 5 -31.08 -18.59 6.60
N ALA A 6 -31.04 -19.72 5.90
CA ALA A 6 -29.80 -20.40 5.52
C ALA A 6 -29.40 -20.17 4.05
N LEU A 7 -30.11 -19.33 3.29
CA LEU A 7 -29.90 -19.20 1.84
C LEU A 7 -29.58 -17.77 1.36
N LEU A 8 -28.88 -16.97 2.17
CA LEU A 8 -28.29 -15.70 1.74
C LEU A 8 -26.76 -15.62 1.92
N ALA A 9 -26.12 -16.70 2.38
CA ALA A 9 -24.66 -16.83 2.38
C ALA A 9 -24.10 -17.20 0.98
N GLY A 10 -24.91 -17.08 -0.06
CA GLY A 10 -24.56 -17.38 -1.45
C GLY A 10 -23.78 -16.24 -2.07
N VAL A 11 -22.45 -16.39 -2.07
CA VAL A 11 -21.54 -15.77 -3.05
C VAL A 11 -21.73 -14.25 -3.19
N VAL A 12 -21.28 -13.49 -2.19
CA VAL A 12 -20.76 -12.15 -2.50
C VAL A 12 -19.56 -12.38 -3.40
N ARG A 13 -19.78 -12.31 -4.71
CA ARG A 13 -18.70 -12.24 -5.70
C ARG A 13 -17.89 -11.02 -5.31
N ARG A 14 -16.77 -11.20 -4.59
CA ARG A 14 -15.81 -10.12 -4.36
C ARG A 14 -15.40 -9.69 -5.76
N MET A 15 -15.97 -8.58 -6.24
CA MET A 15 -15.46 -7.95 -7.45
C MET A 15 -13.98 -7.70 -7.20
N PRO A 16 -13.10 -8.00 -8.18
CA PRO A 16 -11.69 -7.72 -8.01
C PRO A 16 -11.53 -6.24 -7.65
N CYS A 17 -11.00 -5.96 -6.45
CA CYS A 17 -10.72 -4.60 -6.02
C CYS A 17 -9.70 -4.02 -7.00
N ARG A 18 -10.14 -3.07 -7.84
CA ARG A 18 -9.27 -2.41 -8.80
C ARG A 18 -8.37 -1.43 -8.05
N PRO A 19 -7.03 -1.56 -8.13
CA PRO A 19 -6.13 -0.59 -7.52
C PRO A 19 -6.38 0.81 -8.09
N ILE A 20 -6.34 1.82 -7.22
CA ILE A 20 -6.36 3.22 -7.62
C ILE A 20 -4.94 3.76 -7.43
N VAL A 21 -4.35 4.27 -8.51
CA VAL A 21 -3.02 4.88 -8.48
C VAL A 21 -3.18 6.39 -8.50
N LEU A 22 -2.66 7.04 -7.45
CA LEU A 22 -2.59 8.50 -7.38
C LEU A 22 -1.17 8.96 -7.67
N SER A 23 -0.95 9.58 -8.83
CA SER A 23 0.37 10.06 -9.29
C SER A 23 0.42 11.59 -9.37
N GLY A 24 1.63 12.15 -9.38
CA GLY A 24 1.88 13.59 -9.41
C GLY A 24 3.20 13.98 -8.72
N PRO A 25 3.69 15.21 -8.91
CA PRO A 25 5.00 15.65 -8.40
C PRO A 25 5.06 15.65 -6.86
N SER A 26 6.29 15.63 -6.32
CA SER A 26 6.51 15.84 -4.89
C SER A 26 5.91 17.19 -4.45
N GLY A 27 5.27 17.24 -3.28
CA GLY A 27 4.57 18.43 -2.81
C GLY A 27 3.18 18.69 -3.41
N GLY A 28 2.75 17.94 -4.43
CA GLY A 28 1.45 18.13 -5.11
C GLY A 28 0.20 17.68 -4.34
N GLY A 29 0.28 17.42 -3.03
CA GLY A 29 -0.89 17.11 -2.20
C GLY A 29 -1.42 15.66 -2.22
N LYS A 30 -0.72 14.72 -2.87
CA LYS A 30 -1.14 13.30 -2.97
C LYS A 30 -1.48 12.66 -1.63
N SER A 31 -0.61 12.82 -0.63
CA SER A 31 -0.82 12.28 0.72
C SER A 31 -2.03 12.89 1.42
N THR A 32 -2.33 14.17 1.16
CA THR A 32 -3.52 14.84 1.70
C THR A 32 -4.80 14.20 1.17
N ILE A 33 -4.85 13.91 -0.13
CA ILE A 33 -5.99 13.23 -0.76
C ILE A 33 -6.15 11.82 -0.19
N LEU A 34 -5.06 11.05 -0.12
CA LEU A 34 -5.06 9.70 0.44
C LEU A 34 -5.56 9.68 1.90
N ASN A 35 -5.01 10.53 2.75
CA ASN A 35 -5.39 10.62 4.16
C ASN A 35 -6.87 10.98 4.33
N ARG A 36 -7.39 11.89 3.51
CA ARG A 36 -8.80 12.25 3.52
C ARG A 36 -9.68 11.08 3.07
N ALA A 37 -9.33 10.40 1.98
CA ALA A 37 -10.08 9.26 1.47
C ALA A 37 -10.12 8.10 2.48
N MET A 38 -8.99 7.77 3.10
CA MET A 38 -8.92 6.74 4.15
C MET A 38 -9.78 7.11 5.38
N LYS A 39 -9.85 8.41 5.74
CA LYS A 39 -10.66 8.89 6.87
C LYS A 39 -12.17 8.89 6.55
N GLU A 40 -12.54 9.34 5.36
CA GLU A 40 -13.94 9.50 4.94
C GLU A 40 -14.58 8.15 4.59
N PHE A 41 -13.79 7.19 4.12
CA PHE A 41 -14.24 5.85 3.72
C PHE A 41 -13.40 4.73 4.37
N PRO A 42 -13.46 4.57 5.70
CA PRO A 42 -12.54 3.70 6.46
C PRO A 42 -12.63 2.21 6.12
N ASN A 43 -13.75 1.77 5.51
CA ASN A 43 -13.97 0.38 5.11
C ASN A 43 -13.83 0.15 3.60
N SER A 44 -13.45 1.18 2.83
CA SER A 44 -13.39 1.12 1.36
C SER A 44 -11.96 1.04 0.82
N PHE A 45 -10.98 1.49 1.58
CA PHE A 45 -9.60 1.61 1.12
C PHE A 45 -8.63 0.92 2.07
N ALA A 46 -7.60 0.33 1.47
CA ALA A 46 -6.37 -0.05 2.13
C ALA A 46 -5.22 0.69 1.44
N PHE A 47 -4.20 1.07 2.20
CA PHE A 47 -3.02 1.70 1.65
C PHE A 47 -1.93 0.65 1.40
N SER A 48 -1.35 0.63 0.21
CA SER A 48 -0.18 -0.20 -0.08
C SER A 48 1.06 0.47 0.50
N VAL A 49 1.75 -0.22 1.42
CA VAL A 49 2.95 0.30 2.09
C VAL A 49 4.18 -0.12 1.29
N SER A 50 4.85 0.83 0.66
CA SER A 50 6.07 0.58 -0.10
C SER A 50 7.28 0.29 0.80
N HIS A 51 8.31 -0.32 0.23
CA HIS A 51 9.64 -0.48 0.83
C HIS A 51 10.50 0.77 0.59
N THR A 52 11.46 1.04 1.50
CA THR A 52 12.51 2.03 1.27
C THR A 52 13.82 1.65 1.97
N THR A 53 14.96 1.99 1.36
CA THR A 53 16.28 1.89 1.99
C THR A 53 16.65 3.11 2.83
N ARG A 54 15.79 4.14 2.86
CA ARG A 54 15.99 5.30 3.72
C ARG A 54 15.78 4.90 5.17
N LYS A 55 16.59 5.44 6.08
CA LYS A 55 16.31 5.30 7.53
C LYS A 55 14.99 6.00 7.90
N PRO A 56 14.21 5.45 8.86
CA PRO A 56 13.01 6.12 9.36
C PRO A 56 13.35 7.50 9.95
N ARG A 57 12.48 8.47 9.72
CA ARG A 57 12.49 9.77 10.42
C ARG A 57 11.80 9.61 11.78
N THR A 58 12.02 10.57 12.67
CA THR A 58 11.30 10.64 13.96
C THR A 58 9.79 10.57 13.75
N GLY A 59 9.14 9.61 14.42
CA GLY A 59 7.69 9.38 14.32
C GLY A 59 7.25 8.45 13.19
N GLU A 60 8.15 8.03 12.29
CA GLU A 60 7.83 7.01 11.29
C GLU A 60 7.92 5.60 11.88
N GLU A 61 6.92 4.79 11.56
CA GLU A 61 6.77 3.40 12.01
C GLU A 61 6.93 2.42 10.83
N HIS A 62 7.72 1.37 11.03
CA HIS A 62 7.92 0.29 10.07
C HIS A 62 6.61 -0.47 9.82
N GLY A 63 6.31 -0.77 8.56
CA GLY A 63 5.08 -1.47 8.15
C GLY A 63 3.82 -0.60 8.13
N LYS A 64 3.93 0.67 8.51
CA LYS A 64 2.84 1.66 8.45
C LYS A 64 3.14 2.77 7.46
N HIS A 65 4.34 3.36 7.54
CA HIS A 65 4.76 4.44 6.64
C HIS A 65 5.55 3.88 5.46
N TYR A 66 6.52 3.01 5.75
CA TYR A 66 7.27 2.22 4.80
C TYR A 66 7.70 0.90 5.47
N TYR A 67 8.01 -0.10 4.65
CA TYR A 67 8.92 -1.16 5.07
C TYR A 67 10.36 -0.65 4.93
N PHE A 68 10.90 -0.14 6.02
CA PHE A 68 12.31 0.26 6.10
C PHE A 68 13.19 -0.99 5.95
N THR A 69 13.83 -1.11 4.80
CA THR A 69 14.51 -2.33 4.33
C THR A 69 15.99 -2.05 4.15
N GLU A 70 16.85 -2.93 4.64
CA GLU A 70 18.30 -2.80 4.43
C GLU A 70 18.65 -2.85 2.93
N LYS A 71 19.72 -2.15 2.53
CA LYS A 71 20.08 -2.01 1.12
C LYS A 71 20.33 -3.35 0.45
N GLU A 72 21.01 -4.26 1.13
CA GLU A 72 21.36 -5.59 0.62
C GLU A 72 20.10 -6.41 0.36
N ARG A 73 19.13 -6.36 1.28
CA ARG A 73 17.83 -7.02 1.13
C ARG A 73 17.00 -6.39 0.01
N MET A 74 17.00 -5.06 -0.12
CA MET A 74 16.32 -4.38 -1.23
C MET A 74 16.86 -4.86 -2.59
N GLN A 75 18.18 -5.00 -2.72
CA GLN A 75 18.80 -5.50 -3.96
C GLN A 75 18.46 -6.96 -4.23
N GLU A 76 18.36 -7.79 -3.20
CA GLU A 76 17.89 -9.17 -3.33
C GLU A 76 16.45 -9.24 -3.86
N MET A 77 15.54 -8.48 -3.26
CA MET A 77 14.14 -8.42 -3.68
C MET A 77 13.99 -7.94 -5.14
N ILE A 78 14.78 -6.96 -5.56
CA ILE A 78 14.83 -6.51 -6.96
C ILE A 78 15.29 -7.66 -7.88
N ARG A 79 16.37 -8.37 -7.54
CA ARG A 79 16.85 -9.51 -8.35
C ARG A 79 15.83 -10.64 -8.45
N ASN A 80 15.05 -10.85 -7.40
CA ASN A 80 14.03 -11.88 -7.33
C ASN A 80 12.72 -11.48 -8.03
N GLY A 81 12.61 -10.24 -8.53
CA GLY A 81 11.37 -9.75 -9.17
C GLY A 81 10.22 -9.55 -8.18
N GLU A 82 10.52 -9.26 -6.91
CA GLU A 82 9.52 -9.10 -5.84
C GLU A 82 8.81 -7.74 -5.84
N PHE A 83 9.11 -6.85 -6.80
CA PHE A 83 8.51 -5.50 -6.89
C PHE A 83 7.73 -5.31 -8.19
N LEU A 84 6.54 -4.73 -8.08
CA LEU A 84 5.76 -4.21 -9.20
C LEU A 84 6.47 -3.00 -9.84
N GLU A 85 7.02 -2.11 -9.01
CA GLU A 85 7.83 -0.97 -9.44
C GLU A 85 8.89 -0.63 -8.39
N TYR A 86 10.00 -0.01 -8.83
CA TYR A 86 11.00 0.56 -7.94
C TYR A 86 11.75 1.72 -8.61
N ALA A 87 12.24 2.65 -7.79
CA ALA A 87 13.04 3.80 -8.24
C ALA A 87 14.03 4.26 -7.17
N THR A 88 15.14 4.86 -7.61
CA THR A 88 16.14 5.48 -6.72
C THR A 88 15.96 6.99 -6.72
N PHE A 89 15.78 7.56 -5.53
CA PHE A 89 15.63 9.00 -5.32
C PHE A 89 16.46 9.45 -4.11
N SER A 90 17.26 10.50 -4.30
CA SER A 90 18.17 11.05 -3.27
C SER A 90 19.00 9.97 -2.56
N GLY A 91 19.58 9.04 -3.33
CA GLY A 91 20.45 7.97 -2.83
C GLY A 91 19.74 6.83 -2.08
N ASN A 92 18.41 6.82 -2.03
CA ASN A 92 17.60 5.76 -1.42
C ASN A 92 16.72 5.11 -2.48
N THR A 93 16.54 3.79 -2.38
CA THR A 93 15.63 3.04 -3.26
C THR A 93 14.27 2.93 -2.60
N TYR A 94 13.22 3.01 -3.40
CA TYR A 94 11.83 2.82 -3.01
C TYR A 94 11.21 1.77 -3.93
N GLY A 95 10.33 0.91 -3.43
CA GLY A 95 9.66 -0.09 -4.27
C GLY A 95 8.33 -0.55 -3.70
N THR A 96 7.40 -0.89 -4.59
CA THR A 96 6.06 -1.39 -4.24
C THR A 96 5.99 -2.87 -4.63
N SER A 97 5.77 -3.75 -3.64
CA SER A 97 5.71 -5.21 -3.79
C SER A 97 4.30 -5.76 -4.01
#